data_AF-K7R2C8-F1
#
_entry.id   AF-K7R2C8-F1
#
_cell.length_a   1.000
_cell.length_b   1.000
_cell.length_c   1.000
_cell.angle_alpha   90.00
_cell.angle_beta   90.00
_cell.angle_gamma   90.00
#
_symmetry.space_group_name_H-M   'P 1'
#
loop_
_entity.id
_entity.type
_entity.pdbx_description
1 polymer ?
#
loop_
_entity_poly.entity_id
_entity_poly.type
_entity_poly.pdbx_seq_one_letter_code
_entity_poly.pdbx_strand_id
1 'polypeptide(L)' 'MRVRDLPEDAVLVQDSQDRLAVLESLGLAHLVEDYPTLFVEVGEGEYLRVWGIERFVPYLDEPVALLYEAA' A
#
# COMPACT_ATOMS: atom_id res chain seq x y z
N MET A 1 4.14 -10.20 -6.81
CA MET A 1 3.42 -10.77 -5.65
C MET A 1 1.92 -10.56 -5.88
N ARG A 2 1.05 -11.34 -5.24
CA ARG A 2 -0.41 -11.13 -5.27
C ARG A 2 -0.92 -10.73 -3.88
N VAL A 3 -2.15 -10.24 -3.79
CA VAL A 3 -2.78 -9.84 -2.52
C VAL A 3 -2.73 -10.97 -1.48
N ARG A 4 -3.01 -12.22 -1.88
CA ARG A 4 -2.96 -13.38 -0.97
C ARG A 4 -1.58 -13.71 -0.40
N ASP A 5 -0.52 -13.17 -1.00
CA ASP A 5 0.85 -13.42 -0.58
C ASP A 5 1.37 -12.33 0.38
N LEU A 6 0.55 -11.30 0.67
CA LEU A 6 0.89 -10.23 1.60
C LEU A 6 0.93 -10.75 3.05
N PRO A 7 1.74 -10.12 3.93
CA PRO A 7 1.74 -10.43 5.35
C PRO A 7 0.34 -10.30 5.96
N GLU A 8 -0.01 -11.19 6.89
CA GLU A 8 -1.33 -11.18 7.54
C GLU A 8 -1.58 -9.92 8.39
N ASP A 9 -0.51 -9.26 8.84
CA ASP A 9 -0.52 -8.02 9.61
C ASP A 9 -0.47 -6.75 8.74
N ALA A 10 -0.40 -6.90 7.41
CA ALA A 10 -0.51 -5.76 6.51
C ALA A 10 -1.93 -5.15 6.58
N VAL A 11 -1.98 -3.83 6.75
CA VAL A 11 -3.22 -3.08 6.93
C VAL A 11 -3.69 -2.55 5.58
N LEU A 12 -4.96 -2.82 5.26
CA LEU A 12 -5.63 -2.29 4.08
C LEU A 12 -5.95 -0.79 4.25
N VAL A 13 -5.52 0.03 3.30
CA VAL A 13 -5.76 1.48 3.27
C VAL A 13 -6.42 1.86 1.95
N GLN A 14 -7.67 2.30 2.01
CA GLN A 14 -8.47 2.67 0.82
C GLN A 14 -9.04 4.08 0.88
N ASP A 15 -9.17 4.64 2.10
CA ASP A 15 -9.59 6.02 2.28
C ASP A 15 -8.64 6.95 1.53
N SER A 16 -9.19 7.93 0.83
CA SER A 16 -8.40 8.81 -0.04
C SER A 16 -7.45 9.72 0.72
N GLN A 17 -7.81 10.14 1.94
CA GLN A 17 -6.95 11.00 2.76
C GLN A 17 -5.82 10.18 3.38
N ASP A 18 -6.12 8.98 3.88
CA ASP A 18 -5.11 8.11 4.47
C ASP A 18 -4.10 7.64 3.40
N ARG A 19 -4.58 7.27 2.21
CA ARG A 19 -3.71 6.92 1.07
C ARG A 19 -2.79 8.06 0.68
N LEU A 20 -3.33 9.27 0.57
CA LEU A 20 -2.54 10.45 0.26
C LEU A 20 -1.48 10.69 1.34
N ALA A 21 -1.86 10.62 2.62
CA ALA A 21 -0.94 10.82 3.74
C ALA A 21 0.22 9.80 3.74
N VAL A 22 -0.08 8.51 3.51
CA VAL A 22 0.95 7.45 3.38
C VAL A 22 1.91 7.79 2.24
N LEU A 23 1.38 8.06 1.04
CA LEU A 23 2.21 8.30 -0.15
C LEU A 23 3.00 9.62 -0.03
N GLU A 24 2.41 10.68 0.53
CA GLU A 24 3.10 11.95 0.80
C GLU A 24 4.27 11.78 1.76
N SER A 25 4.08 11.01 2.84
CA SER A 25 5.14 10.75 3.82
C SER A 25 6.38 10.06 3.23
N LEU A 26 6.19 9.33 2.12
CA LEU A 26 7.23 8.61 1.39
C LEU A 26 7.73 9.37 0.14
N GLY A 27 7.22 10.56 -0.15
CA GLY A 27 7.55 11.31 -1.37
C GLY A 27 6.94 10.75 -2.65
N LEU A 28 5.91 9.91 -2.53
CA LEU A 28 5.23 9.18 -3.62
C LEU A 28 3.83 9.71 -3.93
N ALA A 29 3.49 10.93 -3.51
CA ALA A 29 2.14 11.53 -3.65
C ALA A 29 1.57 11.48 -5.09
N HIS A 30 2.45 11.53 -6.10
CA HIS A 30 2.07 11.46 -7.51
C HIS A 30 1.41 10.13 -7.92
N LEU A 31 1.55 9.08 -7.11
CA LEU A 31 0.98 7.74 -7.35
C LEU A 31 -0.44 7.58 -6.80
N VAL A 32 -1.01 8.60 -6.15
CA VAL A 32 -2.29 8.47 -5.43
C VAL A 32 -3.45 8.09 -6.34
N GLU A 33 -3.46 8.55 -7.59
CA GLU A 33 -4.50 8.22 -8.56
C GLU A 33 -4.31 6.83 -9.18
N ASP A 34 -3.06 6.37 -9.31
CA ASP A 34 -2.72 5.08 -9.90
C ASP A 34 -3.08 3.90 -8.99
N TYR A 35 -2.96 4.10 -7.67
CA TYR A 35 -3.21 3.06 -6.67
C TYR A 35 -4.39 3.44 -5.76
N PRO A 36 -5.64 3.11 -6.16
CA PRO A 36 -6.83 3.33 -5.34
C PRO A 36 -6.87 2.49 -4.06
N THR A 37 -5.96 1.53 -3.90
CA THR A 37 -5.84 0.69 -2.70
C THR A 37 -4.38 0.46 -2.37
N LEU A 38 -4.06 0.58 -1.08
CA LEU A 38 -2.75 0.24 -0.54
C LEU A 38 -2.87 -0.86 0.51
N PHE A 39 -1.80 -1.61 0.69
CA PHE A 39 -1.52 -2.33 1.92
C PHE A 39 -0.25 -1.74 2.54
N VAL A 40 -0.26 -1.58 3.85
CA VAL A 40 0.88 -1.03 4.60
C VAL A 40 1.27 -1.97 5.73
N GLU A 41 2.55 -2.20 5.89
CA GLU A 41 3.12 -2.87 7.06
C GLU A 41 3.85 -1.84 7.90
N VAL A 42 3.60 -1.84 9.21
CA VAL A 42 4.12 -0.85 10.15
C VAL A 42 4.90 -1.57 11.24
N GLY A 43 6.10 -1.08 11.55
CA GLY A 43 6.96 -1.57 12.61
C GLY A 43 7.55 -0.39 13.38
N GLU A 44 7.51 -0.46 14.72
CA GLU A 44 8.06 0.57 15.61
C GLU A 44 7.58 2.02 15.32
N GLY A 45 6.41 2.17 14.71
CA GLY A 45 5.83 3.48 14.34
C GLY A 45 6.23 3.99 12.95
N GLU A 46 6.97 3.21 12.17
CA GLU A 46 7.38 3.53 10.80
C GLU A 46 6.82 2.53 9.79
N TYR A 47 6.67 2.96 8.54
CA TYR A 47 6.32 2.07 7.44
C TYR A 47 7.51 1.16 7.12
N LEU A 48 7.31 -0.15 7.18
CA LEU A 48 8.30 -1.13 6.73
C LEU A 48 8.16 -1.40 5.24
N ARG A 49 6.93 -1.65 4.79
CA ARG A 49 6.60 -1.93 3.38
C ARG A 49 5.27 -1.30 3.01
N VAL A 50 5.19 -0.78 1.79
CA VAL A 50 3.94 -0.27 1.21
C VAL A 50 3.73 -0.89 -0.16
N TRP A 51 2.57 -1.50 -0.36
CA TRP A 51 2.16 -2.08 -1.63
C TRP A 51 0.96 -1.33 -2.21
N GLY A 52 0.98 -1.11 -3.51
CA GLY A 52 -0.11 -0.51 -4.28
C GLY A 52 -0.87 -1.54 -5.12
N ILE A 53 -2.18 -1.32 -5.25
CA ILE A 53 -3.08 -2.09 -6.11
C ILE A 53 -3.84 -1.11 -7.01
N GLU A 54 -3.75 -1.31 -8.32
CA GLU A 54 -4.41 -0.47 -9.35
C GLU A 54 -5.95 -0.61 -9.37
N ARG A 55 -6.50 -1.47 -8.50
CA ARG A 55 -7.94 -1.71 -8.35
C ARG A 55 -8.40 -1.40 -6.95
N PHE A 56 -9.58 -0.81 -6.87
CA PHE A 56 -10.25 -0.56 -5.59
C PHE A 56 -10.72 -1.83 -4.88
N VAL A 57 -11.00 -2.91 -5.61
CA VAL A 57 -11.38 -4.19 -4.99
C VAL A 57 -10.18 -5.13 -5.03
N PRO A 58 -9.52 -5.39 -3.90
CA PRO A 58 -8.30 -6.20 -3.86
C PRO A 58 -8.65 -7.70 -3.81
N TYR A 59 -8.97 -8.30 -4.95
CA TYR A 59 -9.14 -9.76 -5.00
C TYR A 59 -7.82 -10.46 -4.66
N LEU A 60 -7.92 -11.66 -4.08
CA LEU A 60 -6.75 -12.45 -3.64
C LEU A 60 -5.70 -12.67 -4.73
N ASP A 61 -6.14 -12.72 -5.99
CA ASP A 61 -5.27 -12.93 -7.15
C ASP A 61 -4.77 -11.65 -7.83
N GLU A 62 -5.21 -10.47 -7.37
CA GLU A 62 -4.76 -9.20 -7.95
C GLU A 62 -3.25 -9.03 -7.74
N PRO A 63 -2.52 -8.51 -8.75
CA PRO A 63 -1.13 -8.16 -8.60
C PRO A 63 -0.98 -6.98 -7.63
N VAL A 64 0.10 -7.02 -6.85
CA VAL A 64 0.50 -5.90 -5.98
C VAL A 64 1.85 -5.36 -6.45
N ALA A 65 1.99 -4.04 -6.48
CA ALA A 65 3.24 -3.34 -6.75
C ALA A 65 3.90 -2.95 -5.42
N LEU A 66 5.16 -3.34 -5.20
CA LEU A 66 5.93 -2.85 -4.06
C LEU A 66 6.34 -1.40 -4.35
N LEU A 67 5.82 -0.45 -3.57
CA LEU A 67 6.07 0.98 -3.76
C LEU A 67 7.21 1.47 -2.86
N TYR A 68 7.37 0.85 -1.70
CA TYR A 68 8.38 1.20 -0.71
C TYR A 68 8.75 -0.02 0.14
N GLU A 69 10.03 -0.11 0.50
CA GLU A 69 10.58 -1.05 1.47
C GLU A 69 11.70 -0.34 2.25
N ALA A 70 11.63 -0.39 3.58
CA ALA A 70 12.68 0.13 4.45
C ALA A 70 13.96 -0.71 4.30
N ALA A 71 15.12 -0.04 4.31
CA ALA A 71 16.44 -0.65 4.11
C ALA A 71 16.98 -1.37 5.36
#